data_AF-A0A1J5RB52-F1
#
_entry.id   AF-A0A1J5RB52-F1
#
_cell.length_a   1.000
_cell.length_b   1.000
_cell.length_c   1.000
_cell.angle_alpha   90.00
_cell.angle_beta   90.00
_cell.angle_gamma   90.00
#
_symmetry.space_group_name_H-M   'P 1'
#
loop_
_entity.id
_entity.type
_entity.pdbx_description
1 polymer ?
#
loop_
_entity_poly.entity_id
_entity_poly.type
_entity_poly.pdbx_seq_one_letter_code
_entity_poly.pdbx_strand_id
1 'polypeptide(L)' 'MKTARLLPVVLLLALGLSACAEMTPRQQRALSGGALGAAGGAAIAAMTGGAVLPGALLGGGAGAAVGALLPGR' A
#
# COMPACT_ATOMS: atom_id res chain seq x y z
N MET A 1 30.48 -1.07 6.73
CA MET A 1 29.57 -2.25 6.81
C MET A 1 28.07 -1.93 6.73
N LYS A 2 27.60 -0.72 7.10
CA LYS A 2 26.17 -0.37 7.10
C LYS A 2 25.57 -0.20 5.69
N THR A 3 26.39 0.22 4.73
CA THR A 3 26.04 0.40 3.30
C THR A 3 25.78 -0.93 2.59
N ALA A 4 26.55 -1.98 2.89
CA ALA A 4 26.34 -3.31 2.29
C ALA A 4 24.99 -3.95 2.68
N ARG A 5 24.44 -3.61 3.86
CA ARG A 5 23.13 -4.09 4.30
C ARG A 5 21.96 -3.29 3.70
N LEU A 6 22.20 -2.08 3.21
CA LEU A 6 21.18 -1.26 2.55
C LEU A 6 21.01 -1.64 1.08
N LEU A 7 22.02 -2.25 0.47
CA LEU A 7 22.01 -2.69 -0.93
C LEU A 7 20.75 -3.52 -1.32
N PRO A 8 20.34 -4.57 -0.57
CA PRO A 8 19.14 -5.33 -0.92
C PRO A 8 17.85 -4.52 -0.78
N VAL A 9 17.77 -3.62 0.21
CA VAL A 9 16.59 -2.76 0.43
C VAL A 9 16.44 -1.75 -0.70
N VAL A 10 17.54 -1.12 -1.10
CA VAL A 10 17.57 -0.17 -2.22
C VAL A 10 17.22 -0.86 -3.54
N LEU A 11 17.71 -2.09 -3.76
CA LEU A 11 17.39 -2.88 -4.93
C LEU A 11 15.90 -3.25 -4.98
N LEU A 12 15.31 -3.71 -3.86
CA LEU A 12 13.88 -4.00 -3.75
C LEU A 12 13.01 -2.76 -3.98
N LEU A 13 13.41 -1.60 -3.45
CA LEU A 13 12.74 -0.34 -3.71
C LEU A 13 12.82 0.06 -5.19
N ALA A 14 13.99 -0.08 -5.81
CA ALA A 14 14.18 0.24 -7.22
C ALA A 14 13.33 -0.65 -8.14
N LEU A 15 13.26 -1.96 -7.84
CA LEU A 15 12.37 -2.89 -8.55
C LEU A 15 10.89 -2.54 -8.33
N GLY A 16 10.49 -2.23 -7.10
CA GLY A 16 9.13 -1.80 -6.78
C GLY A 16 8.71 -0.50 -7.48
N LEU A 17 9.61 0.49 -7.56
CA LEU A 17 9.39 1.73 -8.30
C LEU A 17 9.33 1.49 -9.81
N SER A 18 10.16 0.59 -10.37
CA SER A 18 10.08 0.23 -11.79
C SER A 18 8.77 -0.49 -12.14
N ALA A 19 8.21 -1.27 -11.20
CA ALA A 19 6.91 -1.90 -11.37
C ALA A 19 5.75 -0.88 -11.35
N CYS A 20 5.93 0.27 -10.70
CA CYS A 20 4.99 1.39 -10.75
C CYS A 20 5.08 2.23 -12.03
N ALA A 21 6.16 2.10 -12.82
CA ALA A 21 6.34 2.90 -14.04
C ALA A 21 5.43 2.45 -15.20
N GLU A 22 5.00 1.19 -15.21
CA GLU A 22 4.09 0.59 -16.20
C GLU A 22 2.66 0.41 -15.63
N MET A 23 2.26 1.30 -14.72
CA MET A 23 1.01 1.13 -13.98
C MET A 23 -0.15 1.82 -14.69
N THR A 24 -1.15 1.03 -15.10
CA THR A 24 -2.37 1.58 -15.70
C THR A 24 -3.12 2.49 -14.71
N PRO A 25 -3.91 3.48 -15.19
CA PRO A 25 -4.65 4.40 -14.30
C PRO A 25 -5.60 3.69 -13.33
N ARG A 26 -5.98 2.44 -13.61
CA ARG A 26 -6.71 1.55 -12.69
C ARG A 26 -5.85 1.06 -11.54
N GLN A 27 -4.64 0.60 -11.83
CA GLN A 27 -3.72 0.10 -10.82
C GLN A 27 -3.23 1.22 -9.90
N GLN A 28 -3.01 2.45 -10.39
CA GLN A 28 -2.69 3.58 -9.52
C GLN A 28 -3.83 3.94 -8.54
N ARG A 29 -5.09 3.81 -8.97
CA ARG A 29 -6.25 4.00 -8.08
C ARG A 29 -6.40 2.86 -7.07
N ALA A 30 -6.17 1.62 -7.48
CA ALA A 30 -6.10 0.49 -6.56
C ALA A 30 -5.02 0.70 -5.50
N LEU A 31 -3.81 1.11 -5.90
CA LEU A 31 -2.71 1.36 -4.96
C LEU A 31 -3.03 2.52 -4.00
N SER A 32 -3.59 3.62 -4.52
CA SER A 32 -3.95 4.78 -3.70
C SER A 32 -5.11 4.48 -2.74
N GLY A 33 -6.15 3.76 -3.22
CA GLY A 33 -7.28 3.32 -2.41
C GLY A 33 -6.85 2.33 -1.32
N GLY A 34 -5.94 1.40 -1.64
CA GLY A 34 -5.36 0.47 -0.67
C GLY A 34 -4.44 1.17 0.32
N ALA A 35 -3.59 2.10 -0.12
CA ALA A 35 -2.73 2.86 0.78
C ALA A 35 -3.56 3.73 1.75
N LEU A 36 -4.57 4.43 1.26
CA LEU A 36 -5.48 5.23 2.09
C LEU A 36 -6.33 4.37 3.02
N GLY A 37 -6.85 3.25 2.53
CA GLY A 37 -7.61 2.32 3.35
C GLY A 37 -6.76 1.67 4.44
N ALA A 38 -5.51 1.31 4.14
CA ALA A 38 -4.56 0.79 5.13
C ALA A 38 -4.17 1.87 6.15
N ALA A 39 -3.87 3.09 5.69
CA ALA A 39 -3.52 4.20 6.57
C ALA A 39 -4.69 4.59 7.50
N GLY A 40 -5.90 4.68 6.97
CA GLY A 40 -7.11 4.96 7.75
C GLY A 40 -7.46 3.83 8.72
N GLY A 41 -7.43 2.58 8.25
CA GLY A 41 -7.69 1.40 9.09
C GLY A 41 -6.65 1.22 10.20
N ALA A 42 -5.37 1.49 9.90
CA ALA A 42 -4.29 1.50 10.90
C ALA A 42 -4.46 2.63 11.92
N ALA A 43 -4.80 3.84 11.46
CA ALA A 43 -5.03 4.99 12.34
C ALA A 43 -6.19 4.73 13.31
N ILE A 44 -7.33 4.23 12.81
CA ILE A 44 -8.49 3.91 13.64
C ILE A 44 -8.16 2.77 14.62
N ALA A 45 -7.47 1.72 14.17
CA ALA A 45 -7.05 0.62 15.04
C ALA A 45 -6.08 1.10 16.14
N ALA A 46 -5.14 1.98 15.81
CA ALA A 46 -4.25 2.60 16.78
C ALA A 46 -4.98 3.48 17.80
N MET A 47 -5.98 4.26 17.36
CA MET A 47 -6.80 5.11 18.24
C MET A 47 -7.73 4.31 19.15
N THR A 48 -8.24 3.17 18.68
CA THR A 48 -9.17 2.31 19.44
C THR A 48 -8.46 1.31 20.35
N GLY A 49 -7.11 1.29 20.37
CA GLY A 49 -6.32 0.30 21.11
C GLY A 49 -6.44 -1.12 20.55
N GLY A 50 -7.02 -1.27 19.35
CA GLY A 50 -7.18 -2.53 18.65
C GLY A 50 -5.92 -2.92 17.90
N ALA A 51 -5.87 -4.17 17.44
CA ALA A 51 -4.74 -4.66 16.66
C ALA A 51 -4.64 -3.89 15.32
N VAL A 52 -3.55 -3.14 15.15
CA VAL A 52 -3.28 -2.30 13.97
C VAL A 52 -3.12 -3.13 12.70
N LEU A 53 -2.52 -4.33 12.81
CA LEU A 53 -2.31 -5.23 11.68
C LEU A 53 -3.62 -5.61 10.95
N PRO A 54 -4.64 -6.21 11.61
CA PRO A 54 -5.87 -6.58 10.93
C PRO A 54 -6.65 -5.38 10.41
N GLY A 55 -6.65 -4.24 11.12
CA GLY A 55 -7.28 -3.01 10.64
C GLY A 55 -6.62 -2.45 9.37
N ALA A 56 -5.29 -2.47 9.31
CA ALA A 56 -4.51 -2.07 8.14
C ALA A 56 -4.65 -3.05 6.97
N LEU A 57 -4.68 -4.36 7.24
CA LEU A 57 -4.85 -5.41 6.22
C LEU A 57 -6.26 -5.37 5.62
N LEU A 58 -7.30 -5.25 6.44
CA LEU A 58 -8.69 -5.13 5.97
C LEU A 58 -8.89 -3.81 5.22
N GLY A 59 -8.45 -2.69 5.80
CA GLY A 59 -8.55 -1.39 5.15
C GLY A 59 -7.77 -1.33 3.84
N GLY A 60 -6.55 -1.88 3.82
CA GLY A 60 -5.70 -1.93 2.64
C GLY A 60 -6.20 -2.87 1.56
N GLY A 61 -6.63 -4.07 1.94
CA GLY A 61 -7.21 -5.04 1.01
C GLY A 61 -8.53 -4.56 0.42
N ALA A 62 -9.43 -4.04 1.26
CA ALA A 62 -10.72 -3.50 0.80
C ALA A 62 -10.52 -2.24 -0.06
N GLY A 63 -9.65 -1.32 0.35
CA GLY A 63 -9.34 -0.12 -0.42
C GLY A 63 -8.69 -0.42 -1.78
N ALA A 64 -7.81 -1.43 -1.83
CA ALA A 64 -7.19 -1.88 -3.07
C ALA A 64 -8.20 -2.57 -4.00
N ALA A 65 -9.07 -3.43 -3.44
CA ALA A 65 -10.14 -4.08 -4.20
C ALA A 65 -11.10 -3.04 -4.81
N VAL A 66 -11.55 -2.07 -4.02
CA VAL A 66 -12.45 -1.01 -4.49
C VAL A 66 -11.77 -0.13 -5.54
N GLY A 67 -10.54 0.29 -5.32
CA GLY A 67 -9.80 1.11 -6.29
C GLY A 67 -9.46 0.37 -7.60
N ALA A 68 -9.34 -0.96 -7.56
CA ALA A 68 -9.18 -1.80 -8.75
C ALA A 68 -10.50 -2.00 -9.51
N LEU A 69 -11.58 -2.28 -8.78
CA LEU A 69 -12.90 -2.59 -9.34
C LEU A 69 -13.59 -1.34 -9.90
N LEU A 70 -13.47 -0.19 -9.24
CA LEU A 70 -14.27 0.99 -9.58
C LEU A 70 -13.72 1.74 -10.81
N PRO A 71 -14.52 1.87 -11.89
CA PRO A 71 -14.15 2.69 -13.05
C PRO A 71 -14.03 4.14 -12.65
N GLY A 72 -12.85 4.69 -12.85
CA GLY A 72 -12.63 6.11 -12.84
C GLY A 72 -13.36 6.78 -13.99
N ARG A 73 -14.62 7.16 -13.75
CA ARG A 73 -15.38 8.06 -14.61
C ARG A 73 -14.65 9.38 -14.77
#